data_AF-A0A803U0X9-F1
#
_entry.id   AF-A0A803U0X9-F1
#
_cell.length_a   1.000
_cell.length_b   1.000
_cell.length_c   1.000
_cell.angle_alpha   90.00
_cell.angle_beta   90.00
_cell.angle_gamma   90.00
#
_symmetry.space_group_name_H-M   'P 1'
#
loop_
_entity.id
_entity.type
_entity.pdbx_description
1 polymer ?
#
loop_
_entity_poly.entity_id
_entity_poly.type
_entity_poly.pdbx_seq_one_letter_code
_entity_poly.pdbx_strand_id
1 'polypeptide(L)'
;MIFTARQIQEKCREQNQPLYIAFIDLAKAFDTVNCSALWTILQKIGCPDKFVNILRLLHDDMMATVLDSKDSQSDPFKVESGVKQGCVIAPTLFSIFIPMILHLVDGKLPTGMEIIYWTDGKLFNLSRQRAKTKVTTTSIIELQYADDNVVCAHSEEDLQATLNTFAEAYEKLGLSLNIEKNKVLFQQAPANPSAMPGIQLNGVTLENVDYFCYLGSYLSTKVNIDTEIQHRLSFASAAFFRMKQRVFDDWDIRRDTKVLVYKAIVLPTLLYACETWTVYRCHTQLLERFHQRCLRKILQISWEDRQRNVSVLEEAKTTSIEAMLLHHQLRWTGHIVRMPDSQSSCSISNSKMGNNVGGQEKRFKDGLKGNLKNCGIDTENWEALDLERSNWRSAVTSSAAEFEEARMEGLREKRAKKKERQANPDRDRLPPGNRCPHCRSTCRSRIGLFSHLRTHTQVGRQSSSNYEGLPK
;
A
#
# COMPACT_ATOMS: atom_id res chain seq x y z
N MET A 1 7.39 -4.59 -4.58
CA MET A 1 6.58 -4.52 -5.81
C MET A 1 5.33 -3.65 -5.65
N ILE A 2 4.29 -4.02 -4.89
CA ILE A 2 3.09 -3.15 -4.71
C ILE A 2 3.47 -1.73 -4.24
N PHE A 3 4.32 -1.64 -3.21
CA PHE A 3 4.83 -0.36 -2.71
C PHE A 3 5.55 0.44 -3.81
N THR A 4 6.46 -0.24 -4.52
CA THR A 4 7.26 0.31 -5.63
C THR A 4 6.35 0.90 -6.71
N ALA A 5 5.35 0.15 -7.18
CA ALA A 5 4.38 0.60 -8.17
C ALA A 5 3.61 1.84 -7.71
N ARG A 6 3.08 1.85 -6.48
CA ARG A 6 2.37 3.02 -5.93
C ARG A 6 3.26 4.24 -5.79
N GLN A 7 4.52 4.04 -5.40
CA GLN A 7 5.47 5.14 -5.28
C GLN A 7 5.87 5.71 -6.64
N ILE A 8 6.02 4.87 -7.67
CA ILE A 8 6.21 5.34 -9.05
C ILE A 8 5.03 6.22 -9.47
N GLN A 9 3.78 5.76 -9.27
CA GLN A 9 2.59 6.56 -9.57
C GLN A 9 2.58 7.90 -8.83
N GLU A 10 2.85 7.90 -7.53
CA GLU A 10 2.92 9.11 -6.70
C GLU A 10 4.00 10.07 -7.22
N LYS A 11 5.17 9.56 -7.63
CA LYS A 11 6.31 10.35 -8.12
C LYS A 11 6.07 10.95 -9.50
N CYS A 12 5.53 10.19 -10.45
CA CYS A 12 5.18 10.70 -11.77
C CYS A 12 4.16 11.84 -11.65
N ARG A 13 3.17 11.70 -10.77
CA ARG A 13 2.21 12.77 -10.47
C ARG A 13 2.89 14.01 -9.88
N GLU A 14 3.79 13.84 -8.91
CA GLU A 14 4.56 14.94 -8.30
C GLU A 14 5.43 15.70 -9.30
N GLN A 15 6.00 14.98 -10.27
CA GLN A 15 6.91 15.56 -11.26
C GLN A 15 6.19 16.03 -12.52
N ASN A 16 4.86 15.96 -12.53
CA ASN A 16 4.02 16.28 -13.68
C ASN A 16 4.44 15.54 -14.96
N GLN A 17 4.74 14.25 -14.80
CA GLN A 17 5.10 13.37 -15.91
C GLN A 17 4.01 12.32 -16.14
N PRO A 18 3.73 11.97 -17.40
CA PRO A 18 2.89 10.84 -17.70
C PRO A 18 3.58 9.54 -17.28
N LEU A 19 2.76 8.52 -17.02
CA LEU A 19 3.21 7.19 -16.66
C LEU A 19 2.37 6.16 -17.43
N TYR A 20 3.06 5.34 -18.19
CA TYR A 20 2.49 4.25 -18.95
C TYR A 20 2.88 2.94 -18.26
N ILE A 21 1.89 2.14 -17.88
CA ILE A 21 2.10 0.86 -17.20
C ILE A 21 1.45 -0.23 -18.05
N ALA A 22 2.23 -1.21 -18.49
CA ALA A 22 1.71 -2.42 -19.11
C ALA A 22 1.79 -3.59 -18.13
N PHE A 23 0.66 -4.25 -17.90
CA PHE A 23 0.56 -5.49 -17.13
C PHE A 23 0.61 -6.66 -18.11
N ILE A 24 1.56 -7.56 -17.89
CA ILE A 24 1.85 -8.69 -18.75
C ILE A 24 1.65 -9.97 -17.93
N ASP A 25 0.75 -10.83 -18.40
CA ASP A 25 0.46 -12.17 -17.88
C ASP A 25 0.94 -13.20 -18.89
N LEU A 26 1.69 -14.18 -18.40
CA LEU A 26 2.14 -15.33 -19.20
C LEU A 26 1.07 -16.41 -19.20
N ALA A 27 0.68 -16.86 -20.40
CA ALA A 27 -0.25 -17.95 -20.57
C ALA A 27 0.40 -19.28 -20.15
N LYS A 28 -0.11 -19.87 -19.06
CA LYS A 28 0.35 -21.15 -18.53
C LYS A 28 1.87 -21.16 -18.27
N ALA A 29 2.36 -20.17 -17.53
CA ALA A 29 3.79 -19.90 -17.36
C ALA A 29 4.61 -21.13 -16.93
N PHE A 30 4.11 -21.92 -15.98
CA PHE A 30 4.79 -23.14 -15.52
C PHE A 30 4.77 -24.26 -16.57
N ASP A 31 3.68 -24.40 -17.32
CA ASP A 31 3.48 -25.51 -18.28
C ASP A 31 4.20 -25.26 -19.61
N THR A 32 4.57 -24.01 -19.89
CA THR A 32 5.22 -23.57 -21.14
C THR A 32 6.74 -23.43 -21.02
N VAL A 33 7.31 -23.59 -19.82
CA VAL A 33 8.77 -23.53 -19.63
C VAL A 33 9.48 -24.54 -20.55
N ASN A 34 10.40 -24.06 -21.37
CA ASN A 34 11.24 -24.94 -22.17
C ASN A 34 12.28 -25.65 -21.27
N CYS A 35 12.05 -26.94 -20.99
CA CYS A 35 12.91 -27.76 -20.13
C CYS A 35 14.35 -27.85 -20.68
N SER A 36 14.54 -27.97 -22.00
CA SER A 36 15.87 -28.06 -22.59
C SER A 36 16.70 -26.78 -22.38
N ALA A 37 16.05 -25.61 -22.52
CA ALA A 37 16.66 -24.33 -22.21
C ALA A 37 16.98 -24.22 -20.71
N LEU A 38 16.05 -24.63 -19.84
CA LEU A 38 16.25 -24.65 -18.39
C LEU A 38 17.47 -25.48 -17.97
N TRP A 39 17.66 -26.68 -18.54
CA TRP A 39 18.83 -27.52 -18.24
C TRP A 39 20.14 -26.83 -18.62
N THR A 40 20.16 -26.19 -19.79
CA THR A 40 21.30 -25.40 -20.25
C THR A 40 21.60 -24.22 -19.31
N ILE A 41 20.55 -23.56 -18.82
CA ILE A 41 20.66 -22.44 -17.88
C ILE A 41 21.26 -22.92 -16.56
N LEU A 42 20.76 -24.02 -15.98
CA LEU A 42 21.29 -24.57 -14.73
C LEU A 42 22.77 -24.91 -14.83
N GLN A 43 23.19 -25.54 -15.93
CA GLN A 43 24.60 -25.84 -16.17
C GLN A 43 25.45 -24.57 -16.25
N LYS A 44 24.99 -23.54 -16.96
CA LYS A 44 25.69 -22.24 -17.07
C LYS A 44 25.81 -21.49 -15.74
N ILE A 45 24.83 -21.65 -14.85
CA ILE A 45 24.86 -21.07 -13.50
C ILE A 45 25.82 -21.85 -12.57
N GLY A 46 26.32 -23.01 -13.01
CA GLY A 46 27.28 -23.83 -12.27
C GLY A 46 26.64 -24.93 -11.43
N CYS A 47 25.38 -25.30 -11.69
CA CYS A 47 24.78 -26.46 -11.06
C CYS A 47 25.53 -27.74 -11.48
N PRO A 48 25.91 -28.63 -10.53
CA PRO A 48 26.59 -29.88 -10.87
C PRO A 48 25.76 -30.76 -11.79
N ASP A 49 26.40 -31.43 -12.76
CA ASP A 49 25.71 -32.30 -13.72
C ASP A 49 24.88 -33.40 -13.03
N LYS A 50 25.38 -33.93 -11.91
CA LYS A 50 24.63 -34.91 -11.10
C LYS A 50 23.26 -34.37 -10.67
N PHE A 51 23.19 -33.09 -10.29
CA PHE A 51 21.93 -32.46 -9.88
C PHE A 51 21.00 -32.24 -11.07
N VAL A 52 21.53 -31.73 -12.19
CA VAL A 52 20.75 -31.54 -13.42
C VAL A 52 20.19 -32.87 -13.92
N ASN A 53 20.98 -33.95 -13.88
CA ASN A 53 20.53 -35.29 -14.28
C ASN A 53 19.38 -35.80 -13.39
N ILE A 54 19.41 -35.54 -12.09
CA ILE A 54 18.29 -35.88 -11.20
C ILE A 54 17.01 -35.13 -11.61
N LEU A 55 17.13 -33.85 -11.95
CA LEU A 55 15.98 -33.07 -12.41
C LEU A 55 15.43 -33.57 -13.75
N ARG A 56 16.32 -33.96 -14.67
CA ARG A 56 15.96 -34.56 -15.94
C ARG A 56 15.21 -35.88 -15.75
N LEU A 57 15.64 -36.74 -14.84
CA LEU A 57 14.91 -37.98 -14.52
C LEU A 57 13.47 -37.73 -14.03
N LEU A 58 13.17 -36.55 -13.49
CA LEU A 58 11.82 -36.18 -13.03
C LEU A 58 10.94 -35.58 -14.14
N HIS A 59 11.52 -35.09 -15.23
CA HIS A 59 10.82 -34.32 -16.26
C HIS A 59 10.89 -34.97 -17.65
N ASP A 60 12.04 -35.53 -18.02
CA ASP A 60 12.26 -36.17 -19.32
C ASP A 60 11.37 -37.43 -19.43
N ASP A 61 10.70 -37.59 -20.57
CA ASP A 61 9.79 -38.71 -20.89
C ASP A 61 8.65 -38.95 -19.88
N MET A 62 8.25 -37.93 -19.14
CA MET A 62 7.14 -38.01 -18.20
C MET A 62 5.81 -38.25 -18.95
N MET A 63 5.03 -39.20 -18.45
CA MET A 63 3.65 -39.45 -18.88
C MET A 63 2.68 -38.96 -17.81
N ALA A 64 1.62 -38.26 -18.23
CA ALA A 64 0.57 -37.77 -17.36
C ALA A 64 -0.79 -38.38 -17.74
N THR A 65 -1.70 -38.44 -16.77
CA THR A 65 -3.10 -38.81 -16.97
C THR A 65 -3.97 -37.82 -16.20
N VAL A 66 -5.18 -37.55 -16.71
CA VAL A 66 -6.16 -36.70 -16.04
C VAL A 66 -7.18 -37.60 -15.35
N LEU A 67 -7.42 -37.34 -14.06
CA LEU A 67 -8.50 -37.95 -13.28
C LEU A 67 -9.71 -37.01 -13.31
N ASP A 68 -10.83 -37.48 -13.87
CA ASP A 68 -12.11 -36.78 -13.76
C ASP A 68 -12.70 -36.96 -12.35
N SER A 69 -13.62 -36.07 -11.97
CA SER A 69 -14.45 -36.05 -10.77
C SER A 69 -15.21 -37.36 -10.45
N LYS A 70 -15.22 -38.32 -11.39
CA LYS A 70 -15.85 -39.65 -11.26
C LYS A 70 -14.82 -40.79 -11.23
N ASP A 71 -13.55 -40.51 -10.94
CA ASP A 71 -12.42 -41.46 -10.97
C ASP A 71 -12.15 -42.13 -12.33
N SER A 72 -12.67 -41.55 -13.41
CA SER A 72 -12.31 -41.96 -14.77
C SER A 72 -10.95 -41.37 -15.15
N GLN A 73 -10.02 -42.23 -15.55
CA GLN A 73 -8.67 -41.84 -15.96
C GLN A 73 -8.60 -41.66 -17.48
N SER A 74 -7.95 -40.59 -17.95
CA SER A 74 -7.63 -40.42 -19.37
C SER A 74 -6.55 -41.40 -19.82
N ASP A 75 -6.42 -41.60 -21.12
CA ASP A 75 -5.23 -42.25 -21.67
C ASP A 75 -3.95 -41.47 -21.28
N PRO A 76 -2.83 -42.17 -21.01
CA PRO A 76 -1.55 -41.52 -20.75
C PRO A 76 -1.08 -40.70 -21.94
N PHE A 77 -0.70 -39.45 -21.70
CA PHE A 77 -0.09 -38.57 -22.70
C PHE A 77 1.27 -38.09 -22.21
N LYS A 78 2.19 -37.85 -23.16
CA LYS A 78 3.53 -37.37 -22.86
C LYS A 78 3.51 -35.89 -22.49
N VAL A 79 4.27 -35.51 -21.47
CA VAL A 79 4.49 -34.11 -21.10
C VAL A 79 5.80 -33.65 -21.73
N GLU A 80 5.69 -32.75 -22.71
CA GLU A 80 6.83 -32.30 -23.53
C GLU A 80 7.45 -30.98 -23.03
N SER A 81 6.70 -30.19 -22.26
CA SER A 81 7.12 -28.89 -21.76
C SER A 81 6.65 -28.64 -20.33
N GLY A 82 7.28 -27.64 -19.71
CA GLY A 82 6.88 -27.13 -18.43
C GLY A 82 7.51 -27.83 -17.23
N VAL A 83 7.48 -27.14 -16.10
CA VAL A 83 7.82 -27.69 -14.79
C VAL A 83 6.54 -28.02 -14.04
N LYS A 84 6.55 -29.11 -13.28
CA LYS A 84 5.33 -29.66 -12.67
C LYS A 84 4.74 -28.73 -11.60
N GLN A 85 3.54 -28.21 -11.84
CA GLN A 85 2.78 -27.48 -10.82
C GLN A 85 2.50 -28.37 -9.60
N GLY A 86 2.71 -27.84 -8.40
CA GLY A 86 2.63 -28.60 -7.15
C GLY A 86 3.91 -29.37 -6.78
N CYS A 87 4.92 -29.43 -7.65
CA CYS A 87 6.25 -29.90 -7.29
C CYS A 87 6.96 -28.85 -6.43
N VAL A 88 7.63 -29.30 -5.35
CA VAL A 88 8.33 -28.41 -4.39
C VAL A 88 9.42 -27.56 -5.08
N ILE A 89 10.09 -28.09 -6.10
CA ILE A 89 11.19 -27.40 -6.78
C ILE A 89 10.75 -26.52 -7.95
N ALA A 90 9.54 -26.72 -8.49
CA ALA A 90 9.08 -26.02 -9.69
C ALA A 90 9.11 -24.48 -9.54
N PRO A 91 8.69 -23.87 -8.41
CA PRO A 91 8.80 -22.42 -8.23
C PRO A 91 10.26 -21.91 -8.28
N THR A 92 11.20 -22.68 -7.73
CA THR A 92 12.63 -22.34 -7.77
C THR A 92 13.19 -22.42 -9.18
N LEU A 93 12.87 -23.48 -9.92
CA LEU A 93 13.28 -23.63 -11.31
C LEU A 93 12.74 -22.48 -12.18
N PHE A 94 11.46 -22.13 -12.01
CA PHE A 94 10.85 -21.01 -12.70
C PHE A 94 11.52 -19.67 -12.34
N SER A 95 11.84 -19.46 -11.06
CA SER A 95 12.53 -18.26 -10.58
C SER A 95 13.96 -18.14 -11.11
N ILE A 96 14.61 -19.25 -11.49
CA ILE A 96 15.92 -19.26 -12.16
C ILE A 96 15.76 -19.02 -13.66
N PHE A 97 14.70 -19.54 -14.26
CA PHE A 97 14.42 -19.43 -15.69
C PHE A 97 14.10 -18.00 -16.11
N ILE A 98 13.18 -17.34 -15.41
CA ILE A 98 12.63 -16.04 -15.80
C ILE A 98 13.69 -14.92 -15.89
N PRO A 99 14.66 -14.78 -14.96
CA PRO A 99 15.73 -13.79 -15.09
C PRO A 99 16.59 -13.91 -16.35
N MET A 100 16.54 -15.04 -17.07
CA MET A 100 17.21 -15.16 -18.37
C MET A 100 16.57 -14.29 -19.45
N ILE A 101 15.28 -13.93 -19.30
CA ILE A 101 14.63 -12.95 -20.17
C ILE A 101 15.38 -11.63 -20.10
N LEU A 102 15.73 -11.17 -18.89
CA LEU A 102 16.50 -9.95 -18.68
C LEU A 102 17.85 -9.99 -19.42
N HIS A 103 18.53 -11.14 -19.43
CA HIS A 103 19.78 -11.29 -20.19
C HIS A 103 19.58 -11.25 -21.71
N LEU A 104 18.43 -11.67 -22.23
CA LEU A 104 18.14 -11.64 -23.68
C LEU A 104 17.74 -10.25 -24.19
N VAL A 105 17.17 -9.43 -23.31
CA VAL A 105 16.75 -8.05 -23.59
C VAL A 105 17.82 -7.01 -23.20
N ASP A 106 18.84 -7.40 -22.44
CA ASP A 106 19.92 -6.51 -22.03
C ASP A 106 20.60 -5.83 -23.23
N GLY A 107 20.87 -4.53 -23.09
CA GLY A 107 21.41 -3.68 -24.15
C GLY A 107 20.46 -3.31 -25.30
N LYS A 108 19.21 -3.82 -25.32
CA LYS A 108 18.19 -3.48 -26.34
C LYS A 108 17.07 -2.58 -25.81
N LEU A 109 16.96 -2.46 -24.50
CA LEU A 109 15.90 -1.70 -23.86
C LEU A 109 16.17 -0.18 -23.93
N PRO A 110 15.12 0.65 -24.09
CA PRO A 110 15.24 2.08 -23.97
C PRO A 110 15.61 2.47 -22.53
N THR A 111 15.98 3.75 -22.34
CA THR A 111 16.20 4.29 -21.00
C THR A 111 14.91 4.15 -20.19
N GLY A 112 14.92 3.25 -19.19
CA GLY A 112 13.77 3.03 -18.31
C GLY A 112 13.38 4.27 -17.51
N MET A 113 12.45 4.13 -16.56
CA MET A 113 12.09 5.26 -15.70
C MET A 113 13.25 5.66 -14.80
N GLU A 114 13.87 6.78 -15.11
CA GLU A 114 14.97 7.32 -14.33
C GLU A 114 14.47 7.87 -13.00
N ILE A 115 14.87 7.20 -11.93
CA ILE A 115 14.62 7.65 -10.57
C ILE A 115 15.91 8.23 -10.03
N ILE A 116 15.84 9.54 -9.77
CA ILE A 116 16.91 10.29 -9.13
C ILE A 116 16.69 10.20 -7.62
N TYR A 117 17.65 9.62 -6.91
CA TYR A 117 17.64 9.47 -5.46
C TYR A 117 19.01 9.78 -4.86
N TRP A 118 19.08 9.87 -3.54
CA TRP A 118 20.33 10.10 -2.83
C TRP A 118 20.60 8.91 -1.91
N THR A 119 21.87 8.55 -1.77
CA THR A 119 22.33 7.41 -0.96
C THR A 119 22.69 7.81 0.48
N ASP A 120 22.96 9.10 0.76
CA ASP A 120 23.32 9.55 2.12
C ASP A 120 22.36 10.56 2.75
N GLY A 121 21.85 10.25 3.95
CA GLY A 121 21.08 11.18 4.79
C GLY A 121 19.64 10.77 5.11
N LYS A 122 19.06 11.47 6.09
CA LYS A 122 17.75 11.22 6.71
C LYS A 122 16.57 11.46 5.75
N LEU A 123 15.51 10.65 5.85
CA LEU A 123 14.36 10.60 4.92
C LEU A 123 13.57 11.92 4.83
N PHE A 124 13.53 12.69 5.93
CA PHE A 124 12.73 13.92 6.06
C PHE A 124 13.53 15.22 5.91
N ASN A 125 14.82 15.16 5.58
CA ASN A 125 15.64 16.36 5.44
C ASN A 125 15.38 17.06 4.09
N LEU A 126 14.58 18.12 4.10
CA LEU A 126 14.23 18.91 2.90
C LEU A 126 15.43 19.62 2.27
N SER A 127 16.45 19.97 3.05
CA SER A 127 17.66 20.64 2.55
C SER A 127 18.44 19.75 1.57
N ARG A 128 18.31 18.42 1.68
CA ARG A 128 18.89 17.41 0.79
C ARG A 128 18.34 17.50 -0.64
N GLN A 129 17.06 17.84 -0.79
CA GLN A 129 16.40 17.89 -2.10
C GLN A 129 16.91 19.04 -2.99
N ARG A 130 17.62 20.00 -2.38
CA ARG A 130 18.28 21.13 -3.05
C ARG A 130 19.77 20.87 -3.31
N ALA A 131 20.35 19.81 -2.74
CA ALA A 131 21.76 19.49 -2.88
C ALA A 131 22.04 18.88 -4.27
N LYS A 132 23.06 19.41 -4.95
CA LYS A 132 23.49 18.96 -6.30
C LYS A 132 24.51 17.81 -6.28
N THR A 133 25.03 17.44 -5.11
CA THR A 133 26.06 16.41 -4.92
C THR A 133 25.44 15.12 -4.37
N LYS A 134 26.10 13.97 -4.61
CA LYS A 134 25.71 12.63 -4.12
C LYS A 134 24.32 12.14 -4.58
N VAL A 135 24.01 12.49 -5.82
CA VAL A 135 22.82 12.03 -6.52
C VAL A 135 23.16 10.73 -7.26
N THR A 136 22.32 9.72 -7.10
CA THR A 136 22.36 8.46 -7.84
C THR A 136 21.12 8.37 -8.71
N THR A 137 21.28 7.87 -9.93
CA THR A 137 20.17 7.62 -10.86
C THR A 137 20.07 6.12 -11.07
N THR A 138 18.88 5.57 -10.93
CA THR A 138 18.57 4.17 -11.29
C THR A 138 17.38 4.18 -12.23
N SER A 139 17.47 3.43 -13.33
CA SER A 139 16.35 3.18 -14.23
C SER A 139 15.54 1.98 -13.73
N ILE A 140 14.22 2.15 -13.63
CA ILE A 140 13.29 1.04 -13.41
C ILE A 140 12.52 0.81 -14.69
N ILE A 141 12.69 -0.39 -15.24
CA ILE A 141 11.97 -0.82 -16.45
C ILE A 141 10.84 -1.78 -16.07
N GLU A 142 11.11 -2.67 -15.12
CA GLU A 142 10.26 -3.83 -14.83
C GLU A 142 10.00 -4.01 -13.33
N LEU A 143 8.77 -4.39 -12.96
CA LEU A 143 8.37 -4.85 -11.63
C LEU A 143 7.86 -6.29 -11.74
N GLN A 144 8.80 -7.24 -11.73
CA GLN A 144 8.50 -8.66 -11.88
C GLN A 144 8.19 -9.34 -10.55
N TYR A 145 7.17 -10.20 -10.55
CA TYR A 145 6.90 -11.14 -9.47
C TYR A 145 6.38 -12.45 -10.04
N ALA A 146 7.23 -13.47 -10.08
CA ALA A 146 6.93 -14.74 -10.75
C ALA A 146 6.46 -14.48 -12.20
N ASP A 147 5.24 -14.91 -12.55
CA ASP A 147 4.60 -14.75 -13.86
C ASP A 147 3.91 -13.41 -14.05
N ASP A 148 3.58 -12.71 -12.96
CA ASP A 148 3.03 -11.35 -12.99
C ASP A 148 4.15 -10.35 -13.30
N ASN A 149 4.11 -9.79 -14.51
CA ASN A 149 5.08 -8.81 -14.95
C ASN A 149 4.45 -7.44 -15.22
N VAL A 150 5.15 -6.37 -14.85
CA VAL A 150 4.74 -4.99 -15.08
C VAL A 150 5.90 -4.23 -15.67
N VAL A 151 5.66 -3.63 -16.84
CA VAL A 151 6.61 -2.72 -17.49
C VAL A 151 6.12 -1.30 -17.32
N CYS A 152 7.04 -0.37 -17.03
CA CYS A 152 6.72 1.04 -16.83
C CYS A 152 7.60 1.94 -17.71
N ALA A 153 7.01 2.98 -18.28
CA ALA A 153 7.72 3.98 -19.08
C ALA A 153 7.09 5.38 -18.96
N HIS A 154 7.84 6.41 -19.39
CA HIS A 154 7.37 7.80 -19.45
C HIS A 154 6.84 8.21 -20.83
N SER A 155 7.07 7.40 -21.86
CA SER A 155 6.56 7.65 -23.22
C SER A 155 5.86 6.42 -23.77
N GLU A 156 4.98 6.63 -24.74
CA GLU A 156 4.27 5.56 -25.43
C GLU A 156 5.26 4.74 -26.28
N GLU A 157 6.21 5.42 -26.91
CA GLU A 157 7.24 4.85 -27.76
C GLU A 157 8.18 3.93 -26.98
N ASP A 158 8.64 4.37 -25.79
CA ASP A 158 9.52 3.56 -24.94
C ASP A 158 8.78 2.33 -24.40
N LEU A 159 7.50 2.48 -24.04
CA LEU A 159 6.69 1.34 -23.60
C LEU A 159 6.53 0.32 -24.74
N GLN A 160 6.20 0.78 -25.94
CA GLN A 160 6.02 -0.07 -27.12
C GLN A 160 7.31 -0.80 -27.50
N ALA A 161 8.45 -0.10 -27.52
CA ALA A 161 9.76 -0.69 -27.81
C ALA A 161 10.14 -1.75 -26.76
N THR A 162 9.89 -1.45 -25.48
CA THR A 162 10.13 -2.39 -24.38
C THR A 162 9.28 -3.63 -24.51
N LEU A 163 7.97 -3.48 -24.76
CA LEU A 163 7.03 -4.60 -24.93
C LEU A 163 7.40 -5.49 -26.10
N ASN A 164 7.78 -4.92 -27.25
CA ASN A 164 8.23 -5.69 -28.41
C ASN A 164 9.47 -6.52 -28.08
N THR A 165 10.44 -5.90 -27.39
CA THR A 165 11.69 -6.57 -26.99
C THR A 165 11.42 -7.73 -26.02
N PHE A 166 10.51 -7.52 -25.05
CA PHE A 166 10.08 -8.58 -24.14
C PHE A 166 9.33 -9.70 -24.88
N ALA A 167 8.40 -9.37 -25.78
CA ALA A 167 7.63 -10.35 -26.55
C ALA A 167 8.55 -11.29 -27.35
N GLU A 168 9.55 -10.74 -28.05
CA GLU A 168 10.55 -11.54 -28.76
C GLU A 168 11.37 -12.44 -27.82
N ALA A 169 11.71 -11.95 -26.62
CA ALA A 169 12.46 -12.72 -25.64
C ALA A 169 11.63 -13.86 -25.03
N TYR A 170 10.35 -13.61 -24.75
CA TYR A 170 9.41 -14.63 -24.30
C TYR A 170 9.25 -15.73 -25.35
N GLU A 171 9.05 -15.37 -26.62
CA GLU A 171 8.91 -16.32 -27.72
C GLU A 171 10.16 -17.20 -27.87
N LYS A 172 11.37 -16.61 -27.79
CA LYS A 172 12.64 -17.35 -27.84
C LYS A 172 12.79 -18.38 -26.71
N LEU A 173 12.16 -18.13 -25.57
CA LEU A 173 12.17 -19.04 -24.42
C LEU A 173 10.97 -20.00 -24.39
N GLY A 174 10.09 -19.94 -25.40
CA GLY A 174 8.89 -20.77 -25.49
C GLY A 174 7.74 -20.33 -24.58
N LEU A 175 7.80 -19.10 -24.05
CA LEU A 175 6.75 -18.53 -23.21
C LEU A 175 5.71 -17.80 -24.05
N SER A 176 4.44 -18.08 -23.78
CA SER A 176 3.30 -17.49 -24.48
C SER A 176 2.67 -16.37 -23.66
N LEU A 177 2.25 -15.29 -24.33
CA LEU A 177 1.59 -14.14 -23.70
C LEU A 177 0.06 -14.32 -23.69
N ASN A 178 -0.59 -13.92 -22.61
CA ASN A 178 -2.06 -13.91 -22.52
C ASN A 178 -2.64 -12.56 -22.95
N ILE A 179 -2.99 -12.44 -24.23
CA ILE A 179 -3.48 -11.18 -24.82
C ILE A 179 -4.69 -10.61 -24.08
N GLU A 180 -5.63 -11.45 -23.63
CA GLU A 180 -6.86 -10.98 -22.97
C GLU A 180 -6.61 -10.40 -21.58
N LYS A 181 -5.63 -10.93 -20.85
CA LYS A 181 -5.26 -10.46 -19.51
C LYS A 181 -4.26 -9.31 -19.52
N ASN A 182 -3.53 -9.14 -20.61
CA ASN A 182 -2.60 -8.04 -20.77
C ASN A 182 -3.38 -6.74 -20.90
N LYS A 183 -3.07 -5.76 -20.04
CA LYS A 183 -3.77 -4.47 -19.97
C LYS A 183 -2.78 -3.34 -19.85
N VAL A 184 -3.20 -2.16 -20.27
CA VAL A 184 -2.44 -0.92 -20.10
C VAL A 184 -3.17 -0.01 -19.12
N LEU A 185 -2.45 0.56 -18.16
CA LEU A 185 -2.93 1.62 -17.29
C LEU A 185 -2.13 2.87 -17.60
N PHE A 186 -2.83 3.88 -18.07
CA PHE A 186 -2.25 5.16 -18.42
C PHE A 186 -2.59 6.21 -17.36
N GLN A 187 -1.56 6.71 -16.68
CA GLN A 187 -1.66 7.83 -15.76
C GLN A 187 -1.21 9.11 -16.48
N GLN A 188 -2.14 10.01 -16.70
CA GLN A 188 -1.88 11.30 -17.33
C GLN A 188 -1.05 12.24 -16.44
N ALA A 189 -0.28 13.13 -17.08
CA ALA A 189 0.36 14.24 -16.38
C ALA A 189 -0.72 15.25 -15.93
N PRO A 190 -0.75 15.67 -14.65
CA PRO A 190 -1.75 16.58 -14.11
C PRO A 190 -1.97 17.88 -14.90
N ALA A 191 -0.92 18.47 -15.45
CA ALA A 191 -1.00 19.74 -16.17
C ALA A 191 -1.10 19.59 -17.69
N ASN A 192 -0.74 18.43 -18.24
CA ASN A 192 -0.68 18.18 -19.69
C ASN A 192 -1.42 16.88 -20.03
N PRO A 193 -2.76 16.92 -20.20
CA PRO A 193 -3.53 15.74 -20.58
C PRO A 193 -3.20 15.33 -22.01
N SER A 194 -2.73 14.10 -22.18
CA SER A 194 -2.44 13.48 -23.47
C SER A 194 -3.57 12.55 -23.91
N ALA A 195 -3.60 12.23 -25.20
CA ALA A 195 -4.48 11.19 -25.74
C ALA A 195 -4.20 9.82 -25.09
N MET A 196 -5.21 8.95 -25.11
CA MET A 196 -5.05 7.57 -24.65
C MET A 196 -4.09 6.82 -25.58
N PRO A 197 -3.15 6.02 -25.04
CA PRO A 197 -2.16 5.34 -25.85
C PRO A 197 -2.75 4.17 -26.63
N GLY A 198 -2.19 3.94 -27.81
CA GLY A 198 -2.53 2.84 -28.72
C GLY A 198 -1.48 1.73 -28.70
N ILE A 199 -1.12 1.24 -27.51
CA ILE A 199 -0.10 0.18 -27.36
C ILE A 199 -0.58 -1.12 -28.00
N GLN A 200 0.28 -1.73 -28.81
CA GLN A 200 0.03 -3.01 -29.48
C GLN A 200 0.97 -4.08 -28.93
N LEU A 201 0.47 -5.32 -28.85
CA LEU A 201 1.27 -6.49 -28.51
C LEU A 201 0.90 -7.60 -29.50
N ASN A 202 1.88 -8.09 -30.26
CA ASN A 202 1.67 -9.06 -31.35
C ASN A 202 0.57 -8.62 -32.36
N GLY A 203 0.52 -7.32 -32.67
CA GLY A 203 -0.47 -6.73 -33.59
C GLY A 203 -1.87 -6.53 -33.01
N VAL A 204 -2.09 -6.85 -31.73
CA VAL A 204 -3.37 -6.61 -31.03
C VAL A 204 -3.22 -5.41 -30.10
N THR A 205 -4.12 -4.43 -30.23
CA THR A 205 -4.17 -3.27 -29.32
C THR A 205 -4.60 -3.71 -27.92
N LEU A 206 -3.79 -3.39 -26.92
CA LEU A 206 -4.10 -3.69 -25.53
C LEU A 206 -5.21 -2.78 -25.00
N GLU A 207 -6.09 -3.33 -24.16
CA GLU A 207 -7.15 -2.56 -23.52
C GLU A 207 -6.57 -1.60 -22.47
N ASN A 208 -6.99 -0.34 -22.55
CA ASN A 208 -6.68 0.67 -21.53
C ASN A 208 -7.68 0.59 -20.38
N VAL A 209 -7.19 0.44 -19.15
CA VAL A 209 -8.01 0.30 -17.94
C VAL A 209 -7.77 1.42 -16.93
N ASP A 210 -8.84 1.84 -16.25
CA ASP A 210 -8.77 2.86 -15.18
C ASP A 210 -8.19 2.32 -13.86
N TYR A 211 -8.32 1.01 -13.66
CA TYR A 211 -7.79 0.32 -12.49
C TYR A 211 -7.40 -1.12 -12.85
N PHE A 212 -6.37 -1.64 -12.20
CA PHE A 212 -5.88 -3.00 -12.41
C PHE A 212 -5.49 -3.65 -11.09
N CYS A 213 -5.78 -4.93 -10.93
CA CYS A 213 -5.41 -5.71 -9.75
C CYS A 213 -4.03 -6.33 -9.93
N TYR A 214 -3.01 -5.74 -9.30
CA TYR A 214 -1.64 -6.22 -9.33
C TYR A 214 -1.24 -6.83 -7.99
N LEU A 215 -0.83 -8.11 -7.99
CA LEU A 215 -0.50 -8.86 -6.78
C LEU A 215 -1.60 -8.79 -5.71
N GLY A 216 -2.84 -8.83 -6.17
CA GLY A 216 -4.04 -8.73 -5.34
C GLY A 216 -4.40 -7.32 -4.88
N SER A 217 -3.63 -6.26 -5.18
CA SER A 217 -3.92 -4.85 -4.83
C SER A 217 -4.26 -4.00 -6.06
N TYR A 218 -5.27 -3.15 -5.94
CA TYR A 218 -5.75 -2.33 -7.03
C TYR A 218 -4.95 -1.03 -7.16
N LEU A 219 -4.37 -0.84 -8.35
CA LEU A 219 -3.78 0.41 -8.81
C LEU A 219 -4.82 1.17 -9.64
N SER A 220 -4.80 2.51 -9.57
CA SER A 220 -5.73 3.36 -10.31
C SER A 220 -4.99 4.48 -11.03
N THR A 221 -5.48 4.88 -12.20
CA THR A 221 -4.99 6.03 -12.98
C THR A 221 -5.00 7.34 -12.18
N LYS A 222 -5.93 7.49 -11.23
CA LYS A 222 -6.07 8.68 -10.36
C LYS A 222 -5.09 8.72 -9.19
N VAL A 223 -4.27 7.69 -8.99
CA VAL A 223 -3.30 7.60 -7.89
C VAL A 223 -3.95 7.84 -6.51
N ASN A 224 -5.15 7.30 -6.34
CA ASN A 224 -5.86 7.26 -5.07
C ASN A 224 -6.10 5.80 -4.64
N ILE A 225 -6.54 5.61 -3.41
CA ILE A 225 -6.80 4.28 -2.84
C ILE A 225 -8.30 3.98 -2.72
N ASP A 226 -9.18 4.79 -3.33
CA ASP A 226 -10.63 4.64 -3.15
C ASP A 226 -11.10 3.28 -3.64
N THR A 227 -10.68 2.89 -4.85
CA THR A 227 -11.01 1.59 -5.45
C THR A 227 -10.47 0.44 -4.62
N GLU A 228 -9.19 0.51 -4.19
CA GLU A 228 -8.57 -0.50 -3.32
C GLU A 228 -9.36 -0.70 -2.03
N ILE A 229 -9.75 0.38 -1.34
CA ILE A 229 -10.52 0.29 -0.09
C ILE A 229 -11.89 -0.35 -0.34
N GLN A 230 -12.58 -0.01 -1.42
CA GLN A 230 -13.87 -0.63 -1.75
C GLN A 230 -13.74 -2.12 -2.03
N HIS A 231 -12.72 -2.53 -2.79
CA HIS A 231 -12.45 -3.94 -3.06
C HIS A 231 -12.09 -4.70 -1.78
N ARG A 232 -11.26 -4.14 -0.89
CA ARG A 232 -10.93 -4.75 0.41
C ARG A 232 -12.15 -4.92 1.30
N LEU A 233 -13.03 -3.92 1.34
CA LEU A 233 -14.30 -4.02 2.06
C LEU A 233 -15.19 -5.11 1.47
N SER A 234 -15.27 -5.23 0.15
CA SER A 234 -16.00 -6.29 -0.53
C SER A 234 -15.46 -7.69 -0.18
N PHE A 235 -14.14 -7.89 -0.30
CA PHE A 235 -13.51 -9.17 0.03
C PHE A 235 -13.63 -9.54 1.51
N ALA A 236 -13.39 -8.59 2.42
CA ALA A 236 -13.54 -8.80 3.85
C ALA A 236 -15.00 -9.07 4.22
N SER A 237 -15.95 -8.38 3.58
CA SER A 237 -17.39 -8.64 3.73
C SER A 237 -17.73 -10.07 3.29
N ALA A 238 -17.28 -10.50 2.11
CA ALA A 238 -17.49 -11.85 1.62
C ALA A 238 -16.86 -12.92 2.54
N ALA A 239 -15.65 -12.68 3.05
CA ALA A 239 -15.02 -13.54 4.05
C ALA A 239 -15.85 -13.62 5.35
N PHE A 240 -16.33 -12.48 5.84
CA PHE A 240 -17.18 -12.43 7.02
C PHE A 240 -18.49 -13.21 6.82
N PHE A 241 -19.16 -13.02 5.67
CA PHE A 241 -20.42 -13.70 5.37
C PHE A 241 -20.25 -15.22 5.20
N ARG A 242 -19.16 -15.68 4.60
CA ARG A 242 -18.86 -17.13 4.49
C ARG A 242 -18.71 -17.80 5.86
N MET A 243 -18.19 -17.07 6.85
CA MET A 243 -18.03 -17.56 8.23
C MET A 243 -19.27 -17.33 9.10
N LYS A 244 -20.28 -16.59 8.61
CA LYS A 244 -21.41 -16.14 9.42
C LYS A 244 -22.21 -17.30 10.00
N GLN A 245 -22.72 -18.19 9.15
CA GLN A 245 -23.56 -19.31 9.60
C GLN A 245 -22.78 -20.32 10.44
N ARG A 246 -21.53 -20.61 10.05
CA ARG A 246 -20.73 -21.69 10.67
C ARG A 246 -19.99 -21.27 11.94
N VAL A 247 -19.77 -19.97 12.14
CA VAL A 247 -18.96 -19.47 13.27
C VAL A 247 -19.64 -18.33 14.01
N PHE A 248 -20.07 -17.28 13.32
CA PHE A 248 -20.49 -16.05 14.01
C PHE A 248 -21.90 -16.14 14.60
N ASP A 249 -22.82 -16.84 13.93
CA ASP A 249 -24.21 -17.04 14.40
C ASP A 249 -24.36 -18.28 15.30
N ASP A 250 -23.37 -19.17 15.31
CA ASP A 250 -23.39 -20.40 16.11
C ASP A 250 -23.30 -20.11 17.62
N TRP A 251 -24.24 -20.60 18.40
CA TRP A 251 -24.32 -20.36 19.85
C TRP A 251 -23.36 -21.24 20.66
N ASP A 252 -22.93 -22.38 20.12
CA ASP A 252 -21.99 -23.32 20.76
C ASP A 252 -20.57 -22.76 20.81
N ILE A 253 -20.25 -21.80 19.95
CA ILE A 253 -18.91 -21.21 19.85
C ILE A 253 -18.79 -20.02 20.81
N ARG A 254 -17.79 -20.06 21.69
CA ARG A 254 -17.47 -18.95 22.60
C ARG A 254 -17.17 -17.66 21.85
N ARG A 255 -17.62 -16.52 22.39
CA ARG A 255 -17.39 -15.17 21.82
C ARG A 255 -15.91 -14.88 21.58
N ASP A 256 -15.03 -15.22 22.52
CA ASP A 256 -13.58 -15.07 22.36
C ASP A 256 -13.06 -15.80 21.11
N THR A 257 -13.50 -17.04 20.88
CA THR A 257 -13.12 -17.84 19.71
C THR A 257 -13.62 -17.23 18.42
N LYS A 258 -14.86 -16.70 18.40
CA LYS A 258 -15.39 -15.97 17.23
C LYS A 258 -14.54 -14.76 16.88
N VAL A 259 -14.10 -13.99 17.89
CA VAL A 259 -13.22 -12.84 17.70
C VAL A 259 -11.84 -13.27 17.18
N LEU A 260 -11.30 -14.40 17.65
CA LEU A 260 -10.05 -14.96 17.11
C LEU A 260 -10.17 -15.33 15.63
N VAL A 261 -11.26 -16.01 15.23
CA VAL A 261 -11.52 -16.34 13.81
C VAL A 261 -11.64 -15.06 12.96
N TYR A 262 -12.33 -14.05 13.47
CA TYR A 262 -12.42 -12.74 12.81
C TYR A 262 -11.04 -12.10 12.60
N LYS A 263 -10.19 -12.10 13.64
CA LYS A 263 -8.82 -11.58 13.58
C LYS A 263 -7.90 -12.39 12.66
N ALA A 264 -8.15 -13.69 12.50
CA ALA A 264 -7.33 -14.58 11.68
C ALA A 264 -7.69 -14.53 10.19
N ILE A 265 -8.95 -14.27 9.84
CA ILE A 265 -9.44 -14.37 8.45
C ILE A 265 -9.86 -13.02 7.90
N VAL A 266 -10.76 -12.33 8.59
CA VAL A 266 -11.43 -11.12 8.06
C VAL A 266 -10.52 -9.91 8.13
N LEU A 267 -9.83 -9.69 9.25
CA LEU A 267 -8.90 -8.56 9.40
C LEU A 267 -7.73 -8.62 8.41
N PRO A 268 -7.03 -9.75 8.20
CA PRO A 268 -5.95 -9.82 7.21
C PRO A 268 -6.45 -9.59 5.79
N THR A 269 -7.66 -10.08 5.46
CA THR A 269 -8.30 -9.81 4.17
C THR A 269 -8.58 -8.31 3.97
N LEU A 270 -9.05 -7.63 5.03
CA LEU A 270 -9.35 -6.19 5.02
C LEU A 270 -8.08 -5.34 4.90
N LEU A 271 -6.99 -5.75 5.57
CA LEU A 271 -5.76 -4.96 5.72
C LEU A 271 -4.63 -5.40 4.78
N TYR A 272 -4.92 -6.28 3.82
CA TYR A 272 -3.92 -6.70 2.85
C TYR A 272 -3.34 -5.50 2.09
N ALA A 273 -2.00 -5.44 2.00
CA ALA A 273 -1.23 -4.37 1.38
C ALA A 273 -1.39 -2.97 2.02
N CYS A 274 -1.98 -2.86 3.22
CA CYS A 274 -2.26 -1.58 3.86
C CYS A 274 -1.02 -0.77 4.24
N GLU A 275 0.12 -1.45 4.38
CA GLU A 275 1.43 -0.83 4.56
C GLU A 275 1.84 0.10 3.41
N THR A 276 1.19 -0.02 2.24
CA THR A 276 1.48 0.78 1.05
C THR A 276 0.48 1.93 0.81
N TRP A 277 -0.56 2.04 1.65
CA TRP A 277 -1.67 2.96 1.39
C TRP A 277 -1.40 4.38 1.88
N THR A 278 -1.67 5.36 1.02
CA THR A 278 -1.75 6.77 1.42
C THR A 278 -3.18 7.09 1.88
N VAL A 279 -3.47 6.79 3.15
CA VAL A 279 -4.83 6.88 3.71
C VAL A 279 -5.24 8.31 4.07
N TYR A 280 -6.47 8.68 3.71
CA TYR A 280 -7.15 9.88 4.20
C TYR A 280 -8.08 9.52 5.37
N ARG A 281 -8.49 10.54 6.13
CA ARG A 281 -9.39 10.37 7.28
C ARG A 281 -10.71 9.69 6.89
N CYS A 282 -11.26 9.99 5.72
CA CYS A 282 -12.47 9.35 5.21
C CYS A 282 -12.30 7.84 5.03
N HIS A 283 -11.14 7.39 4.54
CA HIS A 283 -10.80 5.96 4.38
C HIS A 283 -10.71 5.27 5.73
N THR A 284 -9.97 5.83 6.68
CA THR A 284 -9.85 5.28 8.04
C THR A 284 -11.22 5.16 8.70
N GLN A 285 -12.08 6.19 8.57
CA GLN A 285 -13.44 6.15 9.11
C GLN A 285 -14.32 5.09 8.43
N LEU A 286 -14.15 4.87 7.14
CA LEU A 286 -14.89 3.83 6.41
C LEU A 286 -14.49 2.43 6.89
N LEU A 287 -13.19 2.16 7.00
CA LEU A 287 -12.68 0.88 7.52
C LEU A 287 -13.09 0.65 8.98
N GLU A 288 -13.00 1.68 9.82
CA GLU A 288 -13.39 1.59 11.23
C GLU A 288 -14.88 1.30 11.38
N ARG A 289 -15.75 1.90 10.53
CA ARG A 289 -17.18 1.58 10.52
C ARG A 289 -17.43 0.10 10.18
N PHE A 290 -16.72 -0.44 9.19
CA PHE A 290 -16.81 -1.86 8.85
C PHE A 290 -16.37 -2.74 10.02
N HIS A 291 -15.21 -2.44 10.61
CA HIS A 291 -14.66 -3.17 11.76
C HIS A 291 -15.64 -3.21 12.94
N GLN A 292 -16.16 -2.04 13.33
CA GLN A 292 -17.15 -1.91 14.42
C GLN A 292 -18.45 -2.67 14.12
N ARG A 293 -18.92 -2.66 12.86
CA ARG A 293 -20.12 -3.41 12.46
C ARG A 293 -19.91 -4.91 12.61
N CYS A 294 -18.76 -5.44 12.18
CA CYS A 294 -18.42 -6.85 12.32
C CYS A 294 -18.33 -7.27 13.80
N LEU A 295 -17.60 -6.50 14.62
CA LEU A 295 -17.43 -6.80 16.05
C LEU A 295 -18.77 -6.79 16.79
N ARG A 296 -19.62 -5.78 16.55
CA ARG A 296 -20.96 -5.72 17.15
C ARG A 296 -21.82 -6.92 16.79
N LYS A 297 -21.72 -7.43 15.56
CA LYS A 297 -22.43 -8.64 15.16
C LYS A 297 -21.88 -9.89 15.85
N ILE A 298 -20.56 -10.03 15.95
CA ILE A 298 -19.92 -11.17 16.63
C ILE A 298 -20.27 -11.20 18.13
N LEU A 299 -20.26 -10.03 18.79
CA LEU A 299 -20.55 -9.88 20.21
C LEU A 299 -22.06 -9.81 20.51
N GLN A 300 -22.91 -9.89 19.48
CA GLN A 300 -24.37 -9.77 19.59
C GLN A 300 -24.84 -8.46 20.24
N ILE A 301 -24.13 -7.37 19.99
CA ILE A 301 -24.43 -6.04 20.51
C ILE A 301 -25.45 -5.36 19.58
N SER A 302 -26.62 -5.08 20.13
CA SER A 302 -27.72 -4.36 19.49
C SER A 302 -27.56 -2.84 19.60
N TRP A 303 -28.42 -2.08 18.92
CA TRP A 303 -28.47 -0.62 19.13
C TRP A 303 -29.03 -0.26 20.51
N GLU A 304 -29.83 -1.14 21.11
CA GLU A 304 -30.55 -0.92 22.37
C GLU A 304 -29.60 -0.95 23.57
N ASP A 305 -28.54 -1.75 23.47
CA ASP A 305 -27.50 -1.87 24.49
C ASP A 305 -26.73 -0.56 24.70
N ARG A 306 -26.85 0.39 23.76
CA ARG A 306 -26.20 1.72 23.79
C ARG A 306 -24.69 1.64 24.07
N GLN A 307 -24.07 0.51 23.71
CA GLN A 307 -22.65 0.27 23.92
C GLN A 307 -21.79 1.10 22.97
N ARG A 308 -20.64 1.54 23.48
CA ARG A 308 -19.72 2.46 22.81
C ARG A 308 -18.72 1.68 21.96
N ASN A 309 -18.26 2.27 20.86
CA ASN A 309 -17.23 1.68 20.01
C ASN A 309 -15.93 1.35 20.79
N VAL A 310 -15.55 2.18 21.75
CA VAL A 310 -14.38 1.92 22.61
C VAL A 310 -14.59 0.65 23.45
N SER A 311 -15.77 0.50 24.06
CA SER A 311 -16.12 -0.69 24.85
C SER A 311 -16.22 -1.96 24.00
N VAL A 312 -16.68 -1.85 22.76
CA VAL A 312 -16.69 -2.96 21.79
C VAL A 312 -15.27 -3.46 21.51
N LEU A 313 -14.29 -2.53 21.37
CA LEU A 313 -12.89 -2.88 21.15
C LEU A 313 -12.25 -3.53 22.39
N GLU A 314 -12.55 -2.98 23.58
CA GLU A 314 -12.12 -3.53 24.88
C GLU A 314 -12.66 -4.97 25.08
N GLU A 315 -13.95 -5.20 24.84
CA GLU A 315 -14.58 -6.53 24.94
C GLU A 315 -14.00 -7.51 23.92
N ALA A 316 -13.77 -7.06 22.68
CA ALA A 316 -13.12 -7.86 21.64
C ALA A 316 -11.60 -8.01 21.82
N LYS A 317 -11.00 -7.40 22.86
CA LYS A 317 -9.54 -7.39 23.11
C LYS A 317 -8.76 -7.04 21.84
N THR A 318 -9.20 -6.03 21.10
CA THR A 318 -8.66 -5.65 19.80
C THR A 318 -8.45 -4.14 19.72
N THR A 319 -7.56 -3.71 18.84
CA THR A 319 -7.31 -2.29 18.59
C THR A 319 -8.16 -1.77 17.44
N SER A 320 -8.16 -0.46 17.25
CA SER A 320 -8.78 0.17 16.09
C SER A 320 -8.04 -0.11 14.80
N ILE A 321 -8.73 0.07 13.67
CA ILE A 321 -8.08 -0.02 12.35
C ILE A 321 -7.00 1.06 12.20
N GLU A 322 -7.20 2.24 12.78
CA GLU A 322 -6.22 3.32 12.73
C GLU A 322 -4.89 2.91 13.38
N ALA A 323 -4.93 2.29 14.57
CA ALA A 323 -3.74 1.77 15.24
C ALA A 323 -3.10 0.62 14.45
N MET A 324 -3.91 -0.27 13.86
CA MET A 324 -3.39 -1.35 13.00
C MET A 324 -2.68 -0.81 11.76
N LEU A 325 -3.28 0.15 11.04
CA LEU A 325 -2.66 0.79 9.88
C LEU A 325 -1.32 1.43 10.23
N LEU A 326 -1.28 2.18 11.34
CA LEU A 326 -0.05 2.79 11.85
C LEU A 326 1.02 1.73 12.13
N HIS A 327 0.66 0.64 12.82
CA HIS A 327 1.60 -0.45 13.13
C HIS A 327 2.16 -1.11 11.86
N HIS A 328 1.30 -1.46 10.90
CA HIS A 328 1.70 -2.07 9.63
C HIS A 328 2.61 -1.15 8.81
N GLN A 329 2.27 0.13 8.71
CA GLN A 329 3.05 1.12 7.98
C GLN A 329 4.43 1.32 8.61
N LEU A 330 4.53 1.52 9.93
CA LEU A 330 5.82 1.68 10.60
C LEU A 330 6.69 0.42 10.54
N ARG A 331 6.07 -0.76 10.64
CA ARG A 331 6.79 -2.03 10.44
C ARG A 331 7.39 -2.13 9.04
N TRP A 332 6.63 -1.75 8.02
CA TRP A 332 7.09 -1.75 6.63
C TRP A 332 8.16 -0.70 6.36
N THR A 333 8.03 0.51 6.92
CA THR A 333 9.02 1.57 6.70
C THR A 333 10.37 1.22 7.30
N GLY A 334 10.39 0.58 8.47
CA GLY A 334 11.65 0.05 8.98
C GLY A 334 12.19 -1.09 8.10
N HIS A 335 11.36 -1.82 7.36
CA HIS A 335 11.90 -2.77 6.40
C HIS A 335 12.59 -2.05 5.24
N ILE A 336 11.98 -0.99 4.70
CA ILE A 336 12.53 -0.19 3.60
C ILE A 336 13.87 0.44 3.97
N VAL A 337 14.00 1.05 5.15
CA VAL A 337 15.23 1.73 5.58
C VAL A 337 16.41 0.76 5.73
N ARG A 338 16.15 -0.49 6.11
CA ARG A 338 17.16 -1.54 6.19
C ARG A 338 17.48 -2.23 4.85
N MET A 339 16.73 -1.95 3.78
CA MET A 339 17.06 -2.50 2.47
C MET A 339 18.32 -1.84 1.92
N PRO A 340 19.18 -2.57 1.20
CA PRO A 340 20.29 -1.97 0.47
C PRO A 340 19.82 -0.87 -0.48
N ASP A 341 20.66 0.15 -0.70
CA ASP A 341 20.37 1.26 -1.61
C ASP A 341 20.20 0.85 -3.08
N SER A 342 20.65 -0.36 -3.44
CA SER A 342 20.43 -0.98 -4.75
C SER A 342 19.00 -1.50 -4.93
N GLN A 343 18.22 -1.65 -3.86
CA GLN A 343 16.86 -2.13 -3.94
C GLN A 343 15.91 -0.98 -4.33
N SER A 344 15.18 -1.17 -5.44
CA SER A 344 14.26 -0.18 -6.01
C SER A 344 13.29 0.47 -5.00
N SER A 345 12.77 -0.29 -4.03
CA SER A 345 11.89 0.24 -2.97
C SER A 345 12.58 1.28 -2.07
N CYS A 346 13.86 1.08 -1.75
CA CYS A 346 14.66 2.01 -0.95
C CYS A 346 15.00 3.26 -1.78
N SER A 347 15.51 3.05 -2.99
CA SER A 347 15.88 4.12 -3.92
C SER A 347 14.70 5.04 -4.23
N ILE A 348 13.53 4.48 -4.54
CA ILE A 348 12.31 5.25 -4.82
C ILE A 348 11.84 6.01 -3.57
N SER A 349 11.89 5.39 -2.39
CA SER A 349 11.51 6.08 -1.16
C SER A 349 12.43 7.29 -0.93
N ASN A 350 13.70 7.22 -1.29
CA ASN A 350 14.67 8.31 -1.19
C ASN A 350 14.68 9.27 -2.39
N SER A 351 13.79 9.10 -3.38
CA SER A 351 13.80 9.88 -4.62
C SER A 351 13.34 11.34 -4.49
N LYS A 352 13.80 12.16 -5.45
CA LYS A 352 13.51 13.59 -5.55
C LYS A 352 12.02 13.88 -5.55
N MET A 353 11.63 14.86 -4.74
CA MET A 353 10.28 15.42 -4.77
C MET A 353 10.20 16.42 -5.92
N GLY A 354 9.15 16.32 -6.74
CA GLY A 354 8.83 17.32 -7.76
C GLY A 354 8.44 18.66 -7.12
N ASN A 355 8.58 19.74 -7.90
CA ASN A 355 8.06 21.05 -7.50
C ASN A 355 6.53 21.04 -7.68
N ASN A 356 5.80 21.38 -6.62
CA ASN A 356 4.33 21.34 -6.64
C ASN A 356 3.76 22.38 -7.63
N VAL A 357 2.88 21.92 -8.53
CA VAL A 357 1.97 22.78 -9.29
C VAL A 357 0.54 22.45 -8.82
N GLY A 358 0.04 23.16 -7.80
CA GLY A 358 -1.33 22.99 -7.28
C GLY A 358 -1.46 22.69 -5.79
N GLY A 359 -2.66 22.29 -5.36
CA GLY A 359 -2.96 21.93 -3.97
C GLY A 359 -2.22 20.67 -3.51
N GLN A 360 -1.81 20.62 -2.25
CA GLN A 360 -0.99 19.52 -1.73
C GLN A 360 -1.84 18.25 -1.51
N GLU A 361 -1.79 17.32 -2.46
CA GLU A 361 -2.26 15.95 -2.23
C GLU A 361 -1.35 15.26 -1.21
N LYS A 362 -1.95 14.47 -0.31
CA LYS A 362 -1.23 13.76 0.75
C LYS A 362 -0.33 12.69 0.13
N ARG A 363 0.92 12.62 0.58
CA ARG A 363 1.91 11.59 0.17
C ARG A 363 2.01 10.47 1.19
N PHE A 364 2.58 9.34 0.78
CA PHE A 364 2.92 8.27 1.73
C PHE A 364 3.83 8.80 2.85
N LYS A 365 4.86 9.59 2.51
CA LYS A 365 5.78 10.21 3.47
C LYS A 365 5.10 11.15 4.46
N ASP A 366 4.07 11.88 4.04
CA ASP A 366 3.30 12.76 4.93
C ASP A 366 2.52 11.94 5.96
N GLY A 367 1.95 10.80 5.53
CA GLY A 367 1.34 9.82 6.41
C GLY A 367 2.33 9.25 7.42
N LEU A 368 3.51 8.82 6.95
CA LEU A 368 4.58 8.29 7.79
C LEU A 368 5.03 9.31 8.85
N LYS A 369 5.27 10.57 8.45
CA LYS A 369 5.65 11.64 9.38
C LYS A 369 4.58 11.86 10.46
N GLY A 370 3.30 11.76 10.08
CA GLY A 370 2.18 11.79 11.02
C GLY A 370 2.22 10.61 12.00
N ASN A 371 2.44 9.39 11.50
CA ASN A 371 2.51 8.19 12.33
C ASN A 371 3.68 8.22 13.32
N LEU A 372 4.87 8.66 12.88
CA LEU A 372 6.04 8.82 13.76
C LEU A 372 5.77 9.82 14.90
N LYS A 373 5.18 10.98 14.57
CA LYS A 373 4.78 11.98 15.58
C LYS A 373 3.74 11.44 16.56
N ASN A 374 2.75 10.71 16.06
CA ASN A 374 1.72 10.07 16.88
C ASN A 374 2.31 9.01 17.82
N CYS A 375 3.46 8.44 17.49
CA CYS A 375 4.21 7.46 18.27
C CYS A 375 5.27 8.07 19.19
N GLY A 376 5.44 9.41 19.20
CA GLY A 376 6.52 10.06 19.94
C GLY A 376 7.93 9.73 19.42
N ILE A 377 8.05 9.18 18.22
CA ILE A 377 9.34 8.82 17.61
C ILE A 377 9.91 10.06 16.92
N ASP A 378 11.19 10.36 17.19
CA ASP A 378 11.88 11.51 16.59
C ASP A 378 11.94 11.37 15.06
N THR A 379 11.23 12.27 14.36
CA THR A 379 11.21 12.30 12.90
C THR A 379 12.56 12.62 12.27
N GLU A 380 13.53 13.11 13.04
CA GLU A 380 14.86 13.44 12.52
C GLU A 380 15.90 12.34 12.72
N ASN A 381 15.75 11.44 13.70
CA ASN A 381 16.77 10.41 14.00
C ASN A 381 16.22 8.98 14.06
N TRP A 382 14.96 8.75 13.69
CA TRP A 382 14.35 7.43 13.73
C TRP A 382 15.08 6.37 12.90
N GLU A 383 15.82 6.75 11.85
CA GLU A 383 16.59 5.80 11.05
C GLU A 383 17.71 5.12 11.87
N ALA A 384 18.24 5.79 12.90
CA ALA A 384 19.26 5.21 13.79
C ALA A 384 18.67 4.15 14.74
N LEU A 385 17.43 4.36 15.20
CA LEU A 385 16.68 3.38 16.01
C LEU A 385 16.36 2.11 15.22
N ASP A 386 16.34 2.20 13.89
CA ASP A 386 15.93 1.12 12.99
C ASP A 386 17.07 0.17 12.58
N LEU A 387 18.33 0.49 12.91
CA LEU A 387 19.48 -0.39 12.64
C LEU A 387 19.35 -1.74 13.36
N GLU A 388 18.67 -1.78 14.52
CA GLU A 388 18.38 -3.01 15.26
C GLU A 388 16.91 -3.45 15.08
N ARG A 389 16.69 -4.54 14.35
CA ARG A 389 15.35 -5.07 14.01
C ARG A 389 14.49 -5.38 15.22
N SER A 390 15.07 -5.91 16.30
CA SER A 390 14.38 -6.21 17.56
C SER A 390 13.86 -4.94 18.22
N ASN A 391 14.71 -3.92 18.33
CA ASN A 391 14.39 -2.66 19.00
C ASN A 391 13.31 -1.91 18.24
N TRP A 392 13.42 -1.84 16.91
CA TRP A 392 12.37 -1.25 16.08
C TRP A 392 11.02 -1.93 16.25
N ARG A 393 11.00 -3.27 16.22
CA ARG A 393 9.76 -4.03 16.41
C ARG A 393 9.14 -3.79 17.78
N SER A 394 9.95 -3.75 18.83
CA SER A 394 9.50 -3.47 20.19
C SER A 394 8.95 -2.04 20.31
N ALA A 395 9.67 -1.06 19.76
CA ALA A 395 9.26 0.34 19.75
C ALA A 395 7.94 0.53 18.99
N VAL A 396 7.81 0.01 17.77
CA VAL A 396 6.57 0.12 16.97
C VAL A 396 5.39 -0.56 17.67
N THR A 397 5.61 -1.68 18.35
CA THR A 397 4.55 -2.37 19.09
C THR A 397 4.10 -1.54 20.30
N SER A 398 5.06 -1.02 21.07
CA SER A 398 4.79 -0.21 22.27
C SER A 398 4.12 1.10 21.90
N SER A 399 4.68 1.84 20.93
CA SER A 399 4.11 3.11 20.49
C SER A 399 2.74 2.98 19.83
N ALA A 400 2.45 1.87 19.14
CA ALA A 400 1.10 1.63 18.62
C ALA A 400 0.09 1.38 19.74
N ALA A 401 0.50 0.75 20.84
CA ALA A 401 -0.34 0.57 22.03
C ALA A 401 -0.60 1.90 22.74
N GLU A 402 0.45 2.70 22.97
CA GLU A 402 0.35 4.05 23.55
C GLU A 402 -0.53 4.97 22.70
N PHE A 403 -0.39 4.90 21.37
CA PHE A 403 -1.25 5.62 20.44
C PHE A 403 -2.73 5.24 20.60
N GLU A 404 -3.05 3.95 20.67
CA GLU A 404 -4.43 3.50 20.86
C GLU A 404 -4.98 3.93 22.22
N GLU A 405 -4.18 3.87 23.28
CA GLU A 405 -4.56 4.34 24.61
C GLU A 405 -4.87 5.84 24.62
N ALA A 406 -3.96 6.67 24.07
CA ALA A 406 -4.17 8.11 23.94
C ALA A 406 -5.41 8.43 23.08
N ARG A 407 -5.66 7.66 22.02
CA ARG A 407 -6.85 7.79 21.17
C ARG A 407 -8.12 7.48 21.95
N MET A 408 -8.14 6.38 22.71
CA MET A 408 -9.28 6.01 23.56
C MET A 408 -9.56 7.07 24.62
N GLU A 409 -8.53 7.61 25.28
CA GLU A 409 -8.69 8.66 26.28
C GLU A 409 -9.21 9.96 25.67
N GLY A 410 -8.66 10.37 24.52
CA GLY A 410 -9.17 11.54 23.79
C GLY A 410 -10.64 11.41 23.36
N LEU A 411 -11.13 10.19 23.09
CA LEU A 411 -12.55 9.92 22.83
C LEU A 411 -13.40 10.02 24.11
N ARG A 412 -12.88 9.55 25.25
CA ARG A 412 -13.53 9.65 26.56
C ARG A 412 -13.64 11.12 27.01
N GLU A 413 -12.58 11.91 26.87
CA GLU A 413 -12.59 13.34 27.18
C GLU A 413 -13.57 14.15 26.34
N LYS A 414 -13.56 13.97 25.01
CA LYS A 414 -14.48 14.66 24.10
C LYS A 414 -15.94 14.39 24.49
N ARG A 415 -16.22 13.17 24.97
CA ARG A 415 -17.54 12.81 25.48
C ARG A 415 -17.83 13.44 26.84
N ALA A 416 -16.89 13.47 27.77
CA ALA A 416 -17.06 14.14 29.06
C ALA A 416 -17.43 15.61 28.85
N LYS A 417 -16.70 16.31 27.97
CA LYS A 417 -16.99 17.70 27.55
C LYS A 417 -18.39 17.83 26.92
N LYS A 418 -18.82 16.87 26.10
CA LYS A 418 -20.19 16.88 25.53
C LYS A 418 -21.28 16.67 26.58
N LYS A 419 -21.07 15.76 27.53
CA LYS A 419 -22.01 15.54 28.65
C LYS A 419 -22.10 16.77 29.54
N GLU A 420 -20.97 17.39 29.84
CA GLU A 420 -20.90 18.62 30.62
C GLU A 420 -21.67 19.77 29.94
N ARG A 421 -21.53 19.93 28.62
CA ARG A 421 -22.33 20.89 27.83
C ARG A 421 -23.82 20.59 27.82
N GLN A 422 -24.21 19.32 27.80
CA GLN A 422 -25.61 18.92 27.87
C GLN A 422 -26.21 19.13 29.26
N ALA A 423 -25.41 18.93 30.31
CA ALA A 423 -25.80 19.17 31.69
C ALA A 423 -25.88 20.67 32.02
N ASN A 424 -25.12 21.51 31.32
CA ASN A 424 -25.12 22.96 31.50
C ASN A 424 -25.38 23.71 30.18
N PRO A 425 -26.64 23.75 29.70
CA PRO A 425 -27.00 24.38 28.42
C PRO A 425 -26.87 25.92 28.43
N ASP A 426 -26.78 26.55 29.60
CA ASP A 426 -26.59 28.00 29.75
C ASP A 426 -25.12 28.44 29.77
N ARG A 427 -24.16 27.51 29.95
CA ARG A 427 -22.71 27.81 30.05
C ARG A 427 -22.14 28.58 28.85
N ASP A 428 -22.64 28.29 27.65
CA ASP A 428 -22.19 28.90 26.40
C ASP A 428 -23.24 29.88 25.81
N ARG A 429 -24.27 30.27 26.57
CA ARG A 429 -25.25 31.28 26.09
C ARG A 429 -24.60 32.65 26.05
N LEU A 430 -24.37 33.14 24.83
CA LEU A 430 -24.02 34.53 24.60
C LEU A 430 -25.15 35.46 25.10
N PRO A 431 -24.81 36.59 25.74
CA PRO A 431 -25.79 37.62 26.09
C PRO A 431 -26.67 38.01 24.90
N PRO A 432 -27.89 38.54 25.12
CA PRO A 432 -28.73 39.03 24.05
C PRO A 432 -28.01 40.11 23.23
N GLY A 433 -27.97 39.96 21.89
CA GLY A 433 -27.29 40.87 20.97
C GLY A 433 -25.92 40.38 20.48
N ASN A 434 -25.25 41.22 19.68
CA ASN A 434 -23.92 40.94 19.13
C ASN A 434 -22.81 41.78 19.77
N ARG A 435 -23.02 42.36 20.95
CA ARG A 435 -21.99 43.19 21.62
C ARG A 435 -21.11 42.35 22.53
N CYS A 436 -19.81 42.57 22.44
CA CYS A 436 -18.83 41.98 23.34
C CYS A 436 -18.99 42.56 24.75
N PRO A 437 -19.19 41.73 25.80
CA PRO A 437 -19.27 42.21 27.18
C PRO A 437 -17.95 42.82 27.71
N HIS A 438 -16.80 42.46 27.13
CA HIS A 438 -15.49 42.92 27.61
C HIS A 438 -15.02 44.24 26.99
N CYS A 439 -15.16 44.40 25.67
CA CYS A 439 -14.70 45.60 24.96
C CYS A 439 -15.82 46.39 24.27
N ARG A 440 -17.09 45.98 24.47
CA ARG A 440 -18.31 46.64 23.95
C ARG A 440 -18.40 46.73 22.42
N SER A 441 -17.46 46.12 21.68
CA SER A 441 -17.48 46.06 20.22
C SER A 441 -18.66 45.24 19.71
N THR A 442 -19.36 45.74 18.69
CA THR A 442 -20.49 45.05 18.07
C THR A 442 -20.01 44.16 16.94
N CYS A 443 -20.16 42.85 17.09
CA CYS A 443 -19.86 41.86 16.06
C CYS A 443 -21.02 41.76 15.05
N ARG A 444 -20.72 41.37 13.81
CA ARG A 444 -21.73 41.24 12.75
C ARG A 444 -22.66 40.04 12.93
N SER A 445 -22.25 39.02 13.68
CA SER A 445 -23.04 37.82 13.93
C SER A 445 -22.70 37.21 15.30
N ARG A 446 -23.59 36.35 15.81
CA ARG A 446 -23.36 35.59 17.07
C ARG A 446 -22.13 34.68 16.99
N ILE A 447 -21.86 34.08 15.82
CA ILE A 447 -20.64 33.27 15.59
C ILE A 447 -19.40 34.17 15.62
N GLY A 448 -19.49 35.38 15.02
CA GLY A 448 -18.43 36.39 15.09
C GLY A 448 -18.16 36.84 16.53
N LEU A 449 -19.21 37.03 17.34
CA LEU A 449 -19.10 37.33 18.77
C LEU A 449 -18.40 36.20 19.55
N PHE A 450 -18.76 34.94 19.27
CA PHE A 450 -18.13 33.79 19.92
C PHE A 450 -16.64 33.65 19.58
N SER A 451 -16.26 33.94 18.32
CA SER A 451 -14.85 33.96 17.90
C SER A 451 -14.09 35.12 18.56
N HIS A 452 -14.69 36.30 18.59
CA HIS A 452 -14.13 37.50 19.21
C HIS A 452 -13.95 37.37 20.73
N LEU A 453 -14.84 36.68 21.44
CA LEU A 453 -14.66 36.41 22.87
C LEU A 453 -13.42 35.55 23.19
N ARG A 454 -12.92 34.77 22.22
CA ARG A 454 -11.69 33.98 22.39
C ARG A 454 -10.43 34.85 22.40
N THR A 455 -10.46 36.05 21.81
CA THR A 455 -9.30 36.96 21.84
C THR A 455 -9.10 37.55 23.23
N HIS A 456 -10.18 37.80 23.97
CA HIS A 456 -10.12 38.29 25.36
C HIS A 456 -9.60 37.23 26.34
N THR A 457 -9.90 35.94 26.10
CA THR A 457 -9.42 34.83 26.93
C THR A 457 -7.95 34.46 26.68
N GLN A 458 -7.36 34.88 25.56
CA GLN A 458 -5.92 34.69 25.28
C GLN A 458 -5.03 35.77 25.90
N VAL A 459 -5.52 37.00 26.09
CA VAL A 459 -4.72 38.11 26.66
C VAL A 459 -4.45 37.94 28.16
N GLY A 460 -5.29 37.20 28.89
CA GLY A 460 -5.10 36.92 30.33
C GLY A 460 -3.93 35.97 30.69
N ARG A 461 -3.09 35.54 29.73
CA ARG A 461 -1.88 34.74 29.98
C ARG A 461 -0.56 35.49 29.77
N GLN A 462 -0.59 36.78 29.39
CA GLN A 462 0.60 37.61 29.22
C GLN A 462 0.58 38.79 30.20
N SER A 463 0.84 38.53 31.48
CA SER A 463 1.19 39.58 32.44
C SER A 463 2.45 39.17 33.21
N SER A 464 3.58 39.14 32.51
CA SER A 464 4.92 39.15 33.10
C SER A 464 5.94 39.55 32.04
N SER A 465 6.10 40.84 31.80
CA SER A 465 7.30 41.42 31.19
C SER A 465 7.17 42.95 31.23
N ASN A 466 7.78 43.54 32.26
CA ASN A 466 8.05 44.98 32.35
C ASN A 466 8.78 45.47 31.10
N TYR A 467 8.42 46.65 30.58
CA TYR A 467 9.39 47.63 30.08
C TYR A 467 8.79 49.04 30.19
N GLU A 468 9.44 49.86 31.00
CA GLU A 468 9.20 51.28 31.25
C GLU A 468 9.79 52.16 30.14
N GLY A 469 9.15 53.33 29.92
CA GLY A 469 9.76 54.61 29.46
C GLY A 469 10.23 54.67 28.00
N LEU A 470 10.05 55.74 27.22
CA LEU A 470 9.81 57.16 27.47
C LEU A 470 9.25 57.84 26.18
N PRO A 471 8.72 59.07 26.27
CA PRO A 471 7.91 59.73 25.23
C PRO A 471 8.63 60.87 24.48
N LYS A 472 8.43 60.97 23.17
CA LYS A 472 7.65 62.00 22.45
C LYS A 472 7.87 61.87 20.95
#